data_AF-K2JUA0-F1
#
_entry.id   AF-K2JUA0-F1
#
_cell.length_a   1.000
_cell.length_b   1.000
_cell.length_c   1.000
_cell.angle_alpha   90.00
_cell.angle_beta   90.00
_cell.angle_gamma   90.00
#
_symmetry.space_group_name_H-M   'P 1'
#
loop_
_entity.id
_entity.type
_entity.pdbx_description
1 polymer ?
#
loop_
_entity_poly.entity_id
_entity_poly.type
_entity_poly.pdbx_seq_one_letter_code
_entity_poly.pdbx_strand_id
1 'polypeptide(L)'
;MFDLFLERQQNLLENLGSQKVQKHQQLEQHRQRVELLSDVDQHLGQVASHSALYHQNRLALRRQLGDMLASQQQEMELAQLDLNYQQQLLLKQFGKVKGLEVVQKKRADLARMEGTKQEQQQMDEWVSSRRRTPRGSGL
;
A
#
# COMPACT_ATOMS: atom_id res chain seq x y z
N MET A 1 -16.74 13.39 -12.50
CA MET A 1 -15.30 13.50 -12.82
C MET A 1 -14.42 13.30 -11.59
N PHE A 2 -14.74 13.90 -10.43
CA PHE A 2 -13.96 13.73 -9.20
C PHE A 2 -14.00 12.30 -8.63
N ASP A 3 -15.16 11.63 -8.70
CA ASP A 3 -15.31 10.26 -8.17
C ASP A 3 -14.50 9.25 -8.98
N LEU A 4 -14.52 9.34 -10.32
CA LEU A 4 -13.66 8.55 -11.21
C LEU A 4 -12.15 8.74 -10.92
N PHE A 5 -11.76 9.96 -10.56
CA PHE A 5 -10.37 10.23 -10.18
C PHE A 5 -10.04 9.60 -8.83
N LEU A 6 -10.91 9.71 -7.83
CA LEU A 6 -10.72 9.08 -6.52
C LEU A 6 -10.65 7.56 -6.63
N GLU A 7 -11.57 6.95 -7.39
CA GLU A 7 -11.58 5.51 -7.68
C GLU A 7 -10.27 5.07 -8.34
N ARG A 8 -9.78 5.82 -9.33
CA ARG A 8 -8.46 5.55 -9.94
C ARG A 8 -7.32 5.62 -8.92
N GLN A 9 -7.36 6.57 -7.98
CA GLN A 9 -6.33 6.68 -6.94
C GLN A 9 -6.43 5.57 -5.89
N GLN A 10 -7.64 5.07 -5.60
CA GLN A 10 -7.88 3.91 -4.73
C GLN A 10 -7.38 2.63 -5.40
N ASN A 11 -7.70 2.40 -6.67
CA ASN A 11 -7.18 1.26 -7.45
C ASN A 11 -5.64 1.28 -7.51
N LEU A 12 -5.02 2.45 -7.67
CA LEU A 12 -3.57 2.58 -7.61
C LEU A 12 -3.01 2.21 -6.23
N LEU A 13 -3.67 2.63 -5.16
CA LEU A 13 -3.28 2.29 -3.78
C LEU A 13 -3.36 0.77 -3.53
N GLU A 14 -4.42 0.13 -3.99
CA GLU A 14 -4.60 -1.33 -3.89
C GLU A 14 -3.54 -2.10 -4.69
N ASN A 15 -3.22 -1.64 -5.90
CA ASN A 15 -2.16 -2.21 -6.71
C ASN A 15 -0.79 -2.11 -6.02
N LEU A 16 -0.47 -0.95 -5.44
CA LEU A 16 0.76 -0.78 -4.65
C LEU A 16 0.77 -1.65 -3.39
N GLY A 17 -0.39 -1.84 -2.75
CA GLY A 17 -0.55 -2.75 -1.62
C GLY A 17 -0.25 -4.20 -2.00
N SER A 18 -0.82 -4.67 -3.12
CA SER A 18 -0.58 -6.01 -3.66
C SER A 18 0.90 -6.22 -4.03
N GLN A 19 1.53 -5.23 -4.68
CA GLN A 19 2.96 -5.28 -5.01
C GLN A 19 3.84 -5.37 -3.76
N LYS A 20 3.53 -4.63 -2.70
CA LYS A 20 4.24 -4.71 -1.41
C LYS A 20 4.17 -6.13 -0.84
N VAL A 21 2.99 -6.75 -0.85
CA VAL A 21 2.81 -8.12 -0.34
C VAL A 21 3.65 -9.11 -1.14
N GLN A 22 3.65 -9.00 -2.47
CA GLN A 22 4.47 -9.85 -3.34
C GLN A 22 5.97 -9.67 -3.05
N LYS A 23 6.44 -8.41 -2.91
CA LYS A 23 7.86 -8.14 -2.58
C LYS A 23 8.25 -8.64 -1.20
N HIS A 24 7.37 -8.53 -0.21
CA HIS A 24 7.60 -9.11 1.10
C HIS A 24 7.72 -10.64 1.02
N GLN A 25 6.87 -11.29 0.23
CA GLN A 25 6.93 -12.74 0.04
C GLN A 25 8.24 -13.16 -0.65
N GLN A 26 8.71 -12.40 -1.65
CA GLN A 26 10.00 -12.62 -2.30
C GLN A 26 11.16 -12.48 -1.31
N LEU A 27 11.15 -11.43 -0.48
CA LEU A 27 12.16 -11.23 0.55
C LEU A 27 12.23 -12.41 1.52
N GLU A 28 11.07 -12.92 1.95
CA GLU A 28 11.01 -14.07 2.85
C GLU A 28 11.56 -15.34 2.21
N GLN A 29 11.30 -15.56 0.91
CA GLN A 29 11.89 -16.66 0.16
C GLN A 29 13.42 -16.55 0.09
N HIS A 30 13.95 -15.35 -0.18
CA HIS A 30 15.39 -15.11 -0.18
C HIS A 30 16.01 -15.38 1.20
N ARG A 31 15.34 -14.93 2.27
CA ARG A 31 15.77 -15.16 3.65
C ARG A 31 15.83 -16.65 4.00
N GLN A 32 14.78 -17.41 3.68
CA GLN A 32 14.75 -18.86 3.88
C GLN A 32 15.86 -19.56 3.10
N ARG A 33 16.15 -19.10 1.88
CA ARG A 33 17.22 -19.66 1.06
C ARG A 33 18.61 -19.40 1.66
N VAL A 34 18.85 -18.21 2.21
CA VAL A 34 20.10 -17.91 2.93
C VAL A 34 20.25 -18.82 4.15
N GLU A 35 19.18 -19.01 4.92
CA GLU A 35 19.18 -19.88 6.10
C GLU A 35 19.54 -21.33 5.72
N LEU A 36 18.88 -21.89 4.70
CA LEU A 36 19.18 -23.23 4.19
C LEU A 36 20.62 -23.37 3.70
N LEU A 37 21.14 -22.38 2.97
CA LEU A 37 22.53 -22.40 2.49
C LEU A 37 23.54 -22.30 3.65
N SER A 38 23.21 -21.51 4.68
CA SER A 38 24.02 -21.39 5.90
C SER A 38 24.06 -22.70 6.67
N ASP A 39 22.92 -23.39 6.80
CA ASP A 39 22.85 -24.70 7.45
C ASP A 39 23.69 -25.74 6.70
N VAL A 40 23.62 -25.74 5.36
CA VAL A 40 24.44 -26.62 4.52
C VAL A 40 25.94 -26.34 4.69
N ASP A 41 26.37 -25.07 4.74
CA ASP A 41 27.78 -24.75 5.01
C ASP A 41 28.21 -25.22 6.41
N GLN A 42 27.36 -25.05 7.41
CA GLN A 42 27.63 -25.51 8.77
C GLN A 42 27.76 -27.04 8.84
N HIS A 43 26.86 -27.78 8.17
CA HIS A 43 26.95 -29.23 8.07
C HIS A 43 28.22 -29.68 7.35
N LEU A 44 28.58 -29.05 6.22
CA LEU A 44 29.83 -29.33 5.53
C LEU A 44 31.07 -29.02 6.38
N GLY A 45 30.98 -28.06 7.29
CA GLY A 45 32.03 -27.79 8.28
C GLY A 45 32.22 -28.91 9.30
N GLN A 46 31.15 -29.64 9.66
CA GLN A 46 31.15 -30.70 10.67
C GLN A 46 31.54 -32.08 10.14
N VAL A 47 31.41 -32.32 8.82
CA VAL A 47 31.74 -33.62 8.22
C VAL A 47 33.26 -33.87 8.32
N ALA A 48 33.66 -34.79 9.18
CA ALA A 48 35.04 -35.29 9.26
C ALA A 48 35.39 -36.09 7.99
N SER A 49 36.60 -35.87 7.46
CA SER A 49 37.03 -36.46 6.19
C SER A 49 38.23 -37.36 6.42
N HIS A 50 38.14 -38.62 6.00
CA HIS A 50 39.20 -39.62 6.20
C HIS A 50 40.13 -39.77 4.98
N SER A 51 39.88 -39.02 3.90
CA SER A 51 40.68 -39.06 2.66
C SER A 51 40.89 -37.66 2.07
N ALA A 52 42.05 -37.46 1.45
CA ALA A 52 42.46 -36.19 0.86
C ALA A 52 41.49 -35.69 -0.24
N LEU A 53 40.90 -36.61 -1.02
CA LEU A 53 39.92 -36.26 -2.06
C LEU A 53 38.62 -35.71 -1.46
N TYR A 54 38.15 -36.28 -0.36
CA TYR A 54 36.98 -35.76 0.36
C TYR A 54 37.26 -34.37 0.94
N HIS A 55 38.46 -34.15 1.47
CA HIS A 55 38.87 -32.82 1.94
C HIS A 55 38.88 -31.78 0.80
N GLN A 56 39.44 -32.14 -0.35
CA GLN A 56 39.51 -31.23 -1.50
C GLN A 56 38.12 -30.90 -2.05
N ASN A 57 37.25 -31.91 -2.20
CA ASN A 57 35.87 -31.72 -2.65
C ASN A 57 35.08 -30.83 -1.67
N ARG A 58 35.22 -31.08 -0.37
CA ARG A 58 34.58 -30.27 0.69
C ARG A 58 35.00 -28.81 0.62
N LEU A 59 36.29 -28.53 0.43
CA LEU A 59 36.79 -27.15 0.30
C LEU A 59 36.24 -26.47 -0.96
N ALA A 60 36.16 -27.18 -2.09
CA ALA A 60 35.59 -26.65 -3.32
C ALA A 60 34.09 -26.32 -3.16
N LEU A 61 33.31 -27.23 -2.55
CA LEU A 61 31.89 -27.01 -2.28
C LEU A 61 31.65 -25.84 -1.33
N ARG A 62 32.43 -25.73 -0.24
CA ARG A 62 32.30 -24.60 0.70
C ARG A 62 32.63 -23.26 0.04
N ARG A 63 33.61 -23.24 -0.88
CA ARG A 63 33.91 -22.02 -1.64
C ARG A 63 32.74 -21.62 -2.54
N GLN A 64 32.18 -22.57 -3.28
CA GLN A 64 31.01 -22.32 -4.14
C GLN A 64 29.78 -21.88 -3.33
N LEU A 65 29.55 -22.48 -2.16
CA LEU A 65 28.49 -22.07 -1.26
C LEU A 65 28.72 -20.68 -0.68
N GLY A 66 29.97 -20.33 -0.34
CA GLY A 66 30.34 -18.99 0.10
C GLY A 66 30.02 -17.93 -0.95
N ASP A 67 30.38 -18.18 -2.21
CA ASP A 67 30.06 -17.27 -3.32
C ASP A 67 28.55 -17.14 -3.53
N MET A 68 27.80 -18.25 -3.43
CA MET A 68 26.34 -18.26 -3.54
C MET A 68 25.67 -17.51 -2.37
N LEU A 69 26.16 -17.71 -1.14
CA LEU A 69 25.68 -17.00 0.05
C LEU A 69 25.90 -15.48 -0.07
N ALA A 70 27.08 -15.07 -0.51
CA ALA A 70 27.39 -13.65 -0.72
C ALA A 70 26.44 -13.02 -1.76
N SER A 71 26.22 -13.71 -2.89
CA SER A 71 25.26 -13.27 -3.91
C SER A 71 23.83 -13.21 -3.34
N GLN A 72 23.42 -14.22 -2.56
CA GLN A 72 22.06 -14.29 -2.03
C GLN A 72 21.80 -13.22 -0.96
N GLN A 73 22.82 -12.86 -0.17
CA GLN A 73 22.77 -11.75 0.78
C GLN A 73 22.63 -10.41 0.06
N GLN A 74 23.39 -10.19 -1.02
CA GLN A 74 23.25 -8.98 -1.84
C GLN A 74 21.85 -8.85 -2.45
N GLU A 75 21.30 -9.93 -3.00
CA GLU A 75 19.92 -9.94 -3.51
C GLU A 75 18.90 -9.62 -2.42
N MET A 76 19.08 -10.16 -1.22
CA MET A 76 18.21 -9.89 -0.08
C MET A 76 18.27 -8.41 0.35
N GLU A 77 19.46 -7.81 0.39
CA GLU A 77 19.64 -6.39 0.69
C GLU A 77 18.96 -5.50 -0.36
N LEU A 78 19.12 -5.83 -1.65
CA LEU A 78 18.43 -5.14 -2.74
C LEU A 78 16.90 -5.26 -2.63
N ALA A 79 16.40 -6.46 -2.35
CA ALA A 79 14.97 -6.69 -2.14
C ALA A 79 14.42 -5.91 -0.93
N GLN A 80 15.21 -5.77 0.14
CA GLN A 80 14.85 -4.97 1.32
C GLN A 80 14.78 -3.48 0.99
N LEU A 81 15.73 -2.96 0.21
CA LEU A 81 15.71 -1.57 -0.26
C LEU A 81 14.50 -1.29 -1.15
N ASP A 82 14.19 -2.18 -2.08
CA ASP A 82 13.00 -2.10 -2.93
C ASP A 82 11.71 -2.07 -2.11
N LEU A 83 11.59 -2.95 -1.10
CA LEU A 83 10.44 -3.00 -0.22
C LEU A 83 10.26 -1.69 0.57
N ASN A 84 11.36 -1.13 1.08
CA ASN A 84 11.35 0.15 1.79
C ASN A 84 10.91 1.29 0.87
N TYR A 85 11.42 1.34 -0.36
CA TYR A 85 11.02 2.32 -1.37
C TYR A 85 9.52 2.22 -1.69
N GLN A 86 9.02 1.00 -1.91
CA GLN A 86 7.58 0.77 -2.15
C GLN A 86 6.72 1.19 -0.97
N GLN A 87 7.17 0.93 0.27
CA GLN A 87 6.45 1.36 1.47
C GLN A 87 6.34 2.89 1.55
N GLN A 88 7.39 3.63 1.20
CA GLN A 88 7.33 5.09 1.13
C GLN A 88 6.35 5.57 0.05
N LEU A 89 6.35 4.92 -1.12
CA LEU A 89 5.41 5.26 -2.20
C LEU A 89 3.96 5.01 -1.77
N LEU A 90 3.70 3.88 -1.09
CA LEU A 90 2.39 3.53 -0.56
C LEU A 90 1.90 4.58 0.46
N LEU A 91 2.75 5.01 1.39
CA LEU A 91 2.41 6.06 2.36
C LEU A 91 2.05 7.38 1.69
N LYS A 92 2.84 7.79 0.68
CA LYS A 92 2.55 9.00 -0.11
C LYS A 92 1.20 8.89 -0.82
N GLN A 93 0.93 7.74 -1.44
CA GLN A 93 -0.32 7.50 -2.17
C GLN A 93 -1.53 7.45 -1.22
N PHE A 94 -1.38 6.82 -0.06
CA PHE A 94 -2.41 6.77 0.98
C PHE A 94 -2.78 8.19 1.43
N GLY A 95 -1.79 9.03 1.70
CA GLY A 95 -2.00 10.43 2.08
C GLY A 95 -2.78 11.22 1.01
N LYS A 96 -2.47 11.00 -0.27
CA LYS A 96 -3.22 11.60 -1.39
C LYS A 96 -4.68 11.17 -1.41
N VAL A 97 -4.95 9.86 -1.30
CA VAL A 97 -6.32 9.32 -1.29
C VAL A 97 -7.11 9.88 -0.12
N LYS A 98 -6.54 9.87 1.10
CA LYS A 98 -7.20 10.45 2.28
C LYS A 98 -7.46 11.94 2.16
N GLY A 99 -6.52 12.70 1.58
CA GLY A 99 -6.74 14.11 1.26
C GLY A 99 -7.93 14.32 0.31
N LEU A 100 -8.06 13.50 -0.73
CA LEU A 100 -9.16 13.57 -1.68
C LEU A 100 -10.51 13.20 -1.06
N GLU A 101 -10.56 12.16 -0.22
CA GLU A 101 -11.76 11.77 0.53
C GLU A 101 -12.26 12.91 1.43
N VAL A 102 -11.34 13.63 2.11
CA VAL A 102 -11.69 14.79 2.94
C VAL A 102 -12.26 15.92 2.09
N VAL A 103 -11.68 16.22 0.94
CA VAL A 103 -12.19 17.25 0.02
C VAL A 103 -13.57 16.87 -0.50
N GLN A 104 -13.79 15.59 -0.85
CA GLN A 104 -15.09 15.09 -1.30
C GLN A 104 -16.16 15.29 -0.22
N LYS A 105 -15.84 14.91 1.02
CA LYS A 105 -16.74 15.06 2.16
C LYS A 105 -17.12 16.52 2.38
N LYS A 106 -16.14 17.42 2.38
CA LYS A 106 -16.40 18.87 2.51
C LYS A 106 -17.31 19.41 1.39
N ARG A 107 -17.12 18.97 0.15
CA ARG A 107 -17.98 19.35 -0.98
C ARG A 107 -19.41 18.85 -0.80
N ALA A 108 -19.58 17.61 -0.34
CA ALA A 108 -20.89 17.05 -0.06
C ALA A 108 -21.60 17.80 1.07
N ASP A 109 -20.87 18.17 2.13
CA ASP A 109 -21.41 18.93 3.25
C ASP A 109 -21.85 20.34 2.81
N LEU A 110 -21.04 21.04 2.00
CA LEU A 110 -21.40 22.34 1.43
C LEU A 110 -22.63 22.27 0.53
N ALA A 111 -22.71 21.27 -0.36
CA ALA A 111 -23.86 21.08 -1.23
C ALA A 111 -25.16 20.83 -0.44
N ARG A 112 -25.08 20.09 0.68
CA ARG A 112 -26.22 19.89 1.60
C ARG A 112 -26.65 21.19 2.28
N MET A 113 -25.68 22.00 2.73
CA MET A 113 -25.96 23.30 3.33
C MET A 113 -26.61 24.27 2.32
N GLU A 114 -26.16 24.28 1.07
CA GLU A 114 -26.77 25.09 0.03
C GLU A 114 -28.18 24.62 -0.31
N GLY A 115 -28.40 23.31 -0.44
CA GLY A 115 -29.72 22.73 -0.68
C GLY A 115 -30.73 23.07 0.42
N THR A 116 -30.35 22.87 1.69
CA THR A 116 -31.20 23.22 2.84
C THR A 116 -31.50 24.72 2.90
N LYS A 117 -30.53 25.58 2.58
CA LYS A 117 -30.75 27.03 2.51
C LYS A 117 -31.72 27.41 1.39
N GLN A 118 -31.61 26.79 0.21
CA GLN A 118 -32.52 27.02 -0.91
C GLN A 118 -33.94 26.54 -0.59
N GLU A 119 -34.10 25.36 0.02
CA GLU A 119 -35.39 24.85 0.48
C GLU A 119 -36.03 25.79 1.49
N GLN A 120 -35.24 26.31 2.45
CA GLN A 120 -35.74 27.25 3.44
C GLN A 120 -36.18 28.58 2.83
N GLN A 121 -35.41 29.10 1.86
CA GLN A 121 -35.80 30.29 1.10
C GLN A 121 -37.11 30.09 0.34
N GLN A 122 -37.29 28.96 -0.34
CA GLN A 122 -38.53 28.64 -1.04
C GLN A 122 -39.73 28.53 -0.08
N MET A 123 -39.53 27.94 1.10
CA MET A 123 -40.56 27.86 2.13
C MET A 123 -40.95 29.24 2.66
N ASP A 124 -39.97 30.10 2.94
CA ASP A 124 -40.21 31.48 3.39
C ASP A 124 -40.93 32.31 2.32
N GLU A 125 -40.54 32.18 1.06
CA GLU A 125 -41.22 32.81 -0.09
C GLU A 125 -42.67 32.35 -0.22
N TRP A 126 -42.93 31.04 -0.06
CA TRP A 126 -44.28 30.49 -0.13
C TRP A 126 -45.18 30.97 1.03
N VAL A 127 -44.63 31.01 2.26
CA VAL A 127 -45.32 31.56 3.43
C VAL A 127 -45.62 33.06 3.25
N SER A 128 -44.66 33.82 2.72
CA SER A 128 -44.84 35.25 2.46
C SER A 128 -45.89 35.52 1.37
N SER A 129 -45.95 34.67 0.35
CA SER A 129 -46.94 34.74 -0.74
C SER A 129 -48.36 34.45 -0.26
N ARG A 130 -48.54 33.46 0.63
CA ARG A 130 -49.84 33.21 1.32
C ARG A 130 -50.29 34.34 2.23
N ARG A 131 -49.35 35.07 2.85
CA ARG A 131 -49.69 36.24 3.68
C ARG A 131 -50.05 37.47 2.85
N ARG A 132 -49.59 37.55 1.59
CA ARG A 132 -49.89 38.64 0.66
C ARG A 132 -51.19 38.48 -0.11
N THR A 133 -51.76 37.27 -0.22
CA THR A 133 -53.16 37.11 -0.64
C THR A 133 -54.05 37.75 0.42
N PRO A 134 -54.73 38.88 0.13
CA PRO A 134 -55.62 39.50 1.10
C PRO A 134 -56.72 38.48 1.41
N ARG A 135 -56.99 38.26 2.70
CA ARG A 135 -58.31 37.80 3.12
C ARG A 135 -59.30 38.73 2.43
N GLY A 136 -60.08 38.17 1.50
CA GLY A 136 -61.25 38.83 0.95
C GLY A 136 -62.03 39.42 2.11
N SER A 137 -62.21 40.74 2.02
CA SER A 137 -63.13 41.55 2.79
C SER A 137 -64.44 40.79 2.99
N GLY A 138 -64.72 40.42 4.24
CA GLY A 138 -66.09 40.21 4.66
C GLY A 138 -66.76 41.58 4.73
N LEU A 139 -67.74 41.79 3.85
CA LEU A 139 -69.00 42.51 4.02
C LEU A 139 -69.81 42.33 2.74
#